data_AF-A0A417PAM6-F1
#
_entry.id   AF-A0A417PAM6-F1
#
_cell.length_a   1.000
_cell.length_b   1.000
_cell.length_c   1.000
_cell.angle_alpha   90.00
_cell.angle_beta   90.00
_cell.angle_gamma   90.00
#
_symmetry.space_group_name_H-M   'P 1'
#
loop_
_entity.id
_entity.type
_entity.pdbx_description
1 polymer ?
#
loop_
_entity_poly.entity_id
_entity_poly.type
_entity_poly.pdbx_seq_one_letter_code
_entity_poly.pdbx_strand_id
1 'polypeptide(L)'
;MLKKHLKKIVSLVLVTMMAIGMSITAIAAEPYQNELEAVMDTSPADSGQVTHYDTTTGEMLVEDGELLTFDEVAIPVPKGSADTPSERGIEIYLVRAGIKKTSGGEFTWYFNVDCPTSPFVKPNIKLTAQLKGSFTTLSGSYSNVGGSVYHTYTSNSEYGVDYTWTVPAKTGYYYVAYTITDYDNATSGSGVTTTALSNRTGHAWNFNFSDSVSGKSLPMPPANYAKGATTTRPSNLADTYYNTYTANTGVTLNRSLYDVHHIRPLAYGGSNAYSNLIHLPKATHTQVTSWWAGY
;
A
#
# COMPACT_ATOMS: atom_id res chain seq x y z
N MET A 1 62.41 -23.64 -41.33
CA MET A 1 61.59 -23.81 -40.10
C MET A 1 60.09 -23.49 -40.27
N LEU A 2 59.69 -22.51 -41.08
CA LEU A 2 58.29 -21.99 -41.16
C LEU A 2 57.18 -23.07 -41.31
N LYS A 3 57.35 -24.07 -42.19
CA LYS A 3 56.35 -25.14 -42.41
C LYS A 3 55.99 -25.97 -41.16
N LYS A 4 56.88 -26.08 -40.16
CA LYS A 4 56.63 -26.87 -38.93
C LYS A 4 55.75 -26.12 -37.93
N HIS A 5 55.76 -24.79 -37.95
CA HIS A 5 54.88 -23.96 -37.12
C HIS A 5 53.49 -23.78 -37.76
N LEU A 6 53.42 -23.65 -39.08
CA LEU A 6 52.14 -23.53 -39.79
C LEU A 6 51.21 -24.74 -39.54
N LYS A 7 51.75 -25.98 -39.55
CA LYS A 7 50.96 -27.17 -39.18
C LYS A 7 50.44 -27.13 -37.75
N LYS A 8 51.21 -26.61 -36.79
CA LYS A 8 50.76 -26.47 -35.39
C LYS A 8 49.66 -25.42 -35.24
N ILE A 9 49.75 -24.30 -35.97
CA ILE A 9 48.73 -23.25 -35.97
C ILE A 9 47.43 -23.76 -36.60
N VAL A 10 47.50 -24.46 -37.73
CA VAL A 10 46.32 -25.04 -38.40
C VAL A 10 45.66 -26.12 -37.53
N SER A 11 46.42 -27.00 -36.87
CA SER A 11 45.86 -27.94 -35.89
C SER A 11 45.20 -27.23 -34.70
N LEU A 12 45.78 -26.14 -34.20
CA LEU A 12 45.19 -25.37 -33.10
C LEU A 12 43.83 -24.78 -33.53
N VAL A 13 43.76 -24.14 -34.70
CA VAL A 13 42.50 -23.59 -35.24
C VAL A 13 41.43 -24.67 -35.44
N LEU A 14 41.79 -25.84 -35.97
CA LEU A 14 40.87 -26.97 -36.13
C LEU A 14 40.34 -27.50 -34.78
N VAL A 15 41.19 -27.60 -33.76
CA VAL A 15 40.77 -28.01 -32.41
C VAL A 15 39.86 -26.94 -31.78
N THR A 16 40.14 -25.65 -31.93
CA THR A 16 39.27 -24.58 -31.43
C THR A 16 37.92 -24.56 -32.14
N MET A 17 37.87 -24.80 -33.46
CA MET A 17 36.60 -24.91 -34.19
C MET A 17 35.78 -26.14 -33.79
N MET A 18 36.43 -27.28 -33.51
CA MET A 18 35.75 -28.47 -32.95
C MET A 18 35.23 -28.21 -31.53
N ALA A 19 36.00 -27.51 -30.69
CA ALA A 19 35.58 -27.15 -29.33
C ALA A 19 34.38 -26.19 -29.30
N ILE A 20 34.31 -25.23 -30.23
CA ILE A 20 33.16 -24.33 -30.39
C ILE A 20 31.93 -25.06 -30.98
N GLY A 21 32.16 -26.02 -31.88
CA GLY A 21 31.08 -26.84 -32.47
C GLY A 21 30.42 -27.82 -31.49
N MET A 22 31.11 -28.25 -30.44
CA MET A 22 30.58 -29.19 -29.43
C MET A 22 29.79 -28.52 -28.30
N SER A 23 29.68 -27.19 -28.29
CA SER A 23 28.81 -26.43 -27.36
C SER A 23 27.43 -26.08 -27.94
N ILE A 24 27.09 -26.57 -29.13
CA ILE A 24 25.70 -26.53 -29.62
C ILE A 24 24.95 -27.67 -28.93
N THR A 25 24.21 -27.37 -27.86
CA THR A 25 23.20 -28.30 -27.35
C THR A 25 22.20 -28.55 -28.46
N ALA A 26 22.16 -29.79 -28.95
CA ALA A 26 21.06 -30.27 -29.76
C ALA A 26 19.81 -30.32 -28.88
N ILE A 27 19.07 -29.21 -28.82
CA ILE A 27 17.72 -29.20 -28.27
C ILE A 27 16.88 -30.02 -29.25
N ALA A 28 16.62 -31.28 -28.87
CA ALA A 28 15.56 -32.06 -29.47
C ALA A 28 14.26 -31.25 -29.33
N ALA A 29 13.50 -31.14 -30.43
CA ALA A 29 12.23 -30.43 -30.43
C ALA A 29 11.18 -31.26 -29.68
N GLU A 30 11.16 -31.15 -28.35
CA GLU A 30 10.00 -31.49 -27.55
C GLU A 30 9.02 -30.30 -27.55
N PRO A 31 7.70 -30.53 -27.64
CA PRO A 31 6.70 -29.47 -27.74
C PRO A 31 6.45 -28.84 -26.36
N TYR A 32 7.42 -28.04 -25.89
CA TYR A 32 7.29 -27.36 -24.60
C TYR A 32 6.26 -26.24 -24.65
N GLN A 33 5.41 -26.23 -23.64
CA GLN A 33 4.15 -25.50 -23.61
C GLN A 33 4.35 -23.98 -23.56
N ASN A 34 3.47 -23.25 -24.25
CA ASN A 34 3.17 -21.85 -23.92
C ASN A 34 2.38 -21.78 -22.60
N GLU A 35 3.04 -22.05 -21.48
CA GLU A 35 2.61 -21.55 -20.18
C GLU A 35 3.48 -20.33 -19.85
N LEU A 36 3.00 -19.16 -20.31
CA LEU A 36 3.46 -17.88 -19.80
C LEU A 36 3.09 -17.83 -18.32
N GLU A 37 4.08 -18.00 -17.45
CA GLU A 37 3.87 -17.97 -16.01
C GLU A 37 3.27 -16.62 -15.58
N ALA A 38 2.37 -16.71 -14.60
CA ALA A 38 1.88 -15.60 -13.81
C ALA A 38 3.04 -14.69 -13.37
N VAL A 39 2.98 -13.40 -13.69
CA VAL A 39 3.96 -12.42 -13.21
C VAL A 39 3.98 -12.45 -11.68
N MET A 40 5.20 -12.50 -11.13
CA MET A 40 5.47 -12.58 -9.69
C MET A 40 4.69 -11.53 -8.88
N ASP A 41 4.11 -11.97 -7.77
CA ASP A 41 3.44 -11.09 -6.82
C ASP A 41 4.44 -10.12 -6.18
N THR A 42 4.23 -8.82 -6.41
CA THR A 42 4.99 -7.73 -5.78
C THR A 42 4.12 -6.90 -4.83
N SER A 43 2.98 -7.44 -4.38
CA SER A 43 2.19 -6.84 -3.30
C SER A 43 3.06 -6.80 -2.03
N PRO A 44 3.07 -5.70 -1.25
CA PRO A 44 3.78 -5.69 0.02
C PRO A 44 3.21 -6.78 0.95
N ALA A 45 4.00 -7.83 1.18
CA ALA A 45 3.71 -8.83 2.19
C ALA A 45 4.04 -8.28 3.58
N ASP A 46 3.31 -7.26 4.01
CA ASP A 46 3.39 -6.76 5.38
C ASP A 46 2.40 -7.51 6.26
N SER A 47 2.90 -8.09 7.35
CA SER A 47 2.23 -9.12 8.15
C SER A 47 1.69 -8.58 9.47
N GLY A 48 1.14 -7.36 9.46
CA GLY A 48 0.41 -6.73 10.57
C GLY A 48 -0.96 -7.36 10.83
N GLN A 49 -0.99 -8.68 10.98
CA GLN A 49 -2.05 -9.58 11.45
C GLN A 49 -3.53 -9.13 11.31
N VAL A 50 -4.28 -9.86 10.47
CA VAL A 50 -5.68 -9.54 10.09
C VAL A 50 -6.68 -10.59 10.58
N THR A 51 -7.69 -10.13 11.33
CA THR A 51 -9.01 -10.77 11.55
C THR A 51 -10.05 -9.65 11.80
N HIS A 52 -11.37 -9.79 11.67
CA HIS A 52 -12.24 -10.95 11.36
C HIS A 52 -13.43 -10.49 10.45
N TYR A 53 -14.49 -11.29 10.36
CA TYR A 53 -15.76 -10.94 9.69
C TYR A 53 -16.95 -11.45 10.53
N ASP A 54 -17.97 -10.62 10.79
CA ASP A 54 -19.36 -11.07 10.61
C ASP A 54 -20.40 -9.94 10.51
N THR A 55 -21.19 -9.97 9.43
CA THR A 55 -22.32 -9.03 9.19
C THR A 55 -23.68 -9.58 9.64
N THR A 56 -23.72 -10.74 10.31
CA THR A 56 -24.97 -11.46 10.64
C THR A 56 -24.89 -12.31 11.92
N THR A 57 -23.76 -12.95 12.25
CA THR A 57 -23.67 -13.91 13.38
C THR A 57 -23.24 -13.29 14.71
N GLY A 58 -22.46 -12.20 14.69
CA GLY A 58 -22.13 -11.42 15.89
C GLY A 58 -20.87 -11.83 16.65
N GLU A 59 -19.91 -12.54 16.05
CA GLU A 59 -18.59 -12.78 16.67
C GLU A 59 -17.39 -12.32 15.82
N MET A 60 -16.30 -12.03 16.53
CA MET A 60 -15.19 -11.17 16.11
C MET A 60 -13.89 -11.68 16.74
N LEU A 61 -12.78 -11.59 16.00
CA LEU A 61 -11.42 -11.71 16.53
C LEU A 61 -10.53 -10.65 15.87
N VAL A 62 -9.35 -10.47 16.44
CA VAL A 62 -8.57 -9.23 16.44
C VAL A 62 -7.09 -9.57 16.28
N GLU A 63 -6.29 -8.65 15.73
CA GLU A 63 -4.90 -8.54 16.17
C GLU A 63 -4.39 -7.08 16.16
N ASP A 64 -3.44 -6.81 17.05
CA ASP A 64 -2.94 -5.47 17.39
C ASP A 64 -1.91 -4.97 16.34
N GLY A 65 -2.36 -4.78 15.11
CA GLY A 65 -1.68 -3.98 14.09
C GLY A 65 -2.27 -2.57 13.99
N GLU A 66 -1.47 -1.58 13.60
CA GLU A 66 -2.00 -0.29 13.19
C GLU A 66 -2.81 -0.46 11.89
N LEU A 67 -4.12 -0.18 11.94
CA LEU A 67 -5.05 -0.43 10.83
C LEU A 67 -4.73 0.44 9.59
N LEU A 68 -4.25 1.65 9.86
CA LEU A 68 -3.64 2.55 8.90
C LEU A 68 -2.56 3.35 9.62
N THR A 69 -1.29 3.16 9.25
CA THR A 69 -0.20 4.09 9.58
C THR A 69 -0.02 5.06 8.43
N PHE A 70 0.13 6.36 8.71
CA PHE A 70 0.55 7.34 7.72
C PHE A 70 2.07 7.42 7.64
N ASP A 71 2.62 7.84 6.49
CA ASP A 71 4.05 8.10 6.36
C ASP A 71 4.54 9.11 7.43
N GLU A 72 5.71 8.81 8.01
CA GLU A 72 6.36 9.68 9.00
C GLU A 72 6.71 11.04 8.38
N VAL A 73 6.36 12.12 9.06
CA VAL A 73 6.59 13.49 8.59
C VAL A 73 7.76 14.10 9.35
N ALA A 74 8.89 14.29 8.66
CA ALA A 74 10.00 15.09 9.17
C ALA A 74 9.69 16.59 9.04
N ILE A 75 9.57 17.28 10.18
CA ILE A 75 9.38 18.74 10.26
C ILE A 75 10.69 19.37 10.74
N PRO A 76 11.50 19.98 9.84
CA PRO A 76 12.69 20.72 10.23
C PRO A 76 12.29 22.09 10.81
N VAL A 77 12.74 22.37 12.02
CA VAL A 77 12.49 23.62 12.76
C VAL A 77 13.83 24.28 13.10
N PRO A 78 14.09 25.55 12.72
CA PRO A 78 15.32 26.23 13.08
C PRO A 78 15.44 26.45 14.59
N LYS A 79 16.66 26.36 15.14
CA LYS A 79 16.94 26.85 16.50
C LYS A 79 16.96 28.37 16.51
N GLY A 80 16.13 28.99 17.35
CA GLY A 80 15.96 30.45 17.38
C GLY A 80 16.96 31.21 18.27
N SER A 81 17.66 30.51 19.17
CA SER A 81 18.64 31.06 20.10
C SER A 81 20.04 30.54 19.81
N ALA A 82 20.90 31.42 19.29
CA ALA A 82 22.30 31.16 18.96
C ALA A 82 23.05 32.50 18.93
N ASP A 83 24.03 32.69 19.81
CA ASP A 83 24.84 33.93 19.86
C ASP A 83 25.75 34.07 18.64
N THR A 84 26.08 32.96 17.96
CA THR A 84 26.83 32.96 16.70
C THR A 84 26.08 32.27 15.54
N PRO A 85 26.29 32.70 14.27
CA PRO A 85 25.68 32.03 13.10
C PRO A 85 26.03 30.55 12.96
N SER A 86 27.15 30.10 13.53
CA SER A 86 27.63 28.71 13.56
C SER A 86 26.84 27.79 14.49
N GLU A 87 26.07 28.34 15.44
CA GLU A 87 25.27 27.56 16.40
C GLU A 87 23.81 27.38 15.96
N ARG A 88 23.43 27.91 14.80
CA ARG A 88 22.08 27.77 14.21
C ARG A 88 21.85 26.35 13.68
N GLY A 89 21.57 25.44 14.60
CA GLY A 89 21.12 24.09 14.28
C GLY A 89 19.68 24.05 13.74
N ILE A 90 19.28 22.86 13.32
CA ILE A 90 17.89 22.50 12.99
C ILE A 90 17.49 21.38 13.95
N GLU A 91 16.34 21.50 14.60
CA GLU A 91 15.65 20.35 15.18
C GLU A 91 14.84 19.66 14.09
N ILE A 92 14.90 18.34 14.02
CA ILE A 92 14.06 17.54 13.11
C ILE A 92 13.09 16.78 13.98
N TYR A 93 11.82 17.13 13.88
CA TYR A 93 10.74 16.40 14.54
C TYR A 93 10.17 15.36 13.59
N LEU A 94 10.14 14.10 14.02
CA LEU A 94 9.54 12.99 13.28
C LEU A 94 8.14 12.74 13.83
N VAL A 95 7.12 13.15 13.09
CA VAL A 95 5.72 13.01 13.52
C VAL A 95 5.09 11.76 12.89
N ARG A 96 4.44 10.94 13.70
CA ARG A 96 3.70 9.74 13.29
C ARG A 96 2.23 9.86 13.68
N ALA A 97 1.37 9.24 12.89
CA ALA A 97 -0.05 9.07 13.21
C ALA A 97 -0.65 7.91 12.43
N GLY A 98 -1.85 7.53 12.83
CA GLY A 98 -2.60 6.50 12.15
C GLY A 98 -3.98 6.28 12.75
N ILE A 99 -4.74 5.35 12.17
CA ILE A 99 -5.92 4.74 12.79
C ILE A 99 -5.43 3.50 13.55
N LYS A 100 -5.44 3.57 14.87
CA LYS A 100 -4.95 2.49 15.75
C LYS A 100 -5.98 1.39 15.98
N LYS A 101 -7.27 1.75 15.99
CA LYS A 101 -8.38 0.84 16.28
C LYS A 101 -9.68 1.33 15.66
N THR A 102 -10.58 0.41 15.34
CA THR A 102 -11.99 0.71 15.04
C THR A 102 -12.88 -0.04 16.03
N SER A 103 -13.90 0.62 16.57
CA SER A 103 -14.89 0.01 17.47
C SER A 103 -16.18 0.82 17.49
N GLY A 104 -17.34 0.16 17.53
CA GLY A 104 -18.64 0.84 17.70
C GLY A 104 -19.03 1.83 16.58
N GLY A 105 -18.38 1.77 15.41
CA GLY A 105 -18.55 2.77 14.36
C GLY A 105 -17.70 4.04 14.55
N GLU A 106 -16.65 3.98 15.39
CA GLU A 106 -15.65 5.03 15.58
C GLU A 106 -14.24 4.53 15.25
N PHE A 107 -13.42 5.40 14.68
CA PHE A 107 -11.96 5.25 14.63
C PHE A 107 -11.35 5.83 15.90
N THR A 108 -10.47 5.08 16.55
CA THR A 108 -9.45 5.62 17.45
C THR A 108 -8.22 5.92 16.59
N TRP A 109 -7.94 7.20 16.37
CA TRP A 109 -6.72 7.66 15.70
C TRP A 109 -5.71 8.16 16.73
N TYR A 110 -4.43 8.09 16.39
CA TYR A 110 -3.34 8.48 17.26
C TYR A 110 -2.40 9.48 16.60
N PHE A 111 -1.60 10.19 17.39
CA PHE A 111 -0.33 10.75 16.94
C PHE A 111 0.75 10.65 18.02
N ASN A 112 2.01 10.62 17.60
CA ASN A 112 3.19 10.78 18.44
C ASN A 112 4.27 11.59 17.70
N VAL A 113 5.35 11.94 18.41
CA VAL A 113 6.51 12.62 17.82
C VAL A 113 7.80 12.14 18.48
N ASP A 114 8.87 12.03 17.70
CA ASP A 114 10.26 11.95 18.18
C ASP A 114 11.06 13.18 17.70
N CYS A 115 12.18 13.46 18.36
CA CYS A 115 13.17 14.47 17.96
C CYS A 115 14.58 13.85 17.96
N PRO A 116 15.00 13.12 16.90
CA PRO A 116 16.29 12.44 16.83
C PRO A 116 17.50 13.38 16.89
N THR A 117 17.36 14.65 16.50
CA THR A 117 18.41 15.68 16.63
C THR A 117 18.74 16.05 18.07
N SER A 118 17.84 15.75 19.00
CA SER A 118 17.99 15.99 20.44
C SER A 118 17.82 14.69 21.25
N PRO A 119 18.81 13.77 21.21
CA PRO A 119 18.67 12.43 21.78
C PRO A 119 18.72 12.38 23.33
N PHE A 120 19.32 13.38 23.98
CA PHE A 120 19.53 13.37 25.44
C PHE A 120 18.56 14.26 26.23
N VAL A 121 18.18 15.42 25.67
CA VAL A 121 17.24 16.38 26.27
C VAL A 121 16.32 16.81 25.13
N LYS A 122 15.08 16.34 25.13
CA LYS A 122 14.09 16.67 24.11
C LYS A 122 13.51 18.06 24.41
N PRO A 123 13.26 18.92 23.40
CA PRO A 123 12.73 20.27 23.64
C PRO A 123 11.31 20.26 24.23
N ASN A 124 10.93 21.35 24.91
CA ASN A 124 9.55 21.61 25.28
C ASN A 124 8.76 22.02 24.02
N ILE A 125 7.77 21.22 23.62
CA ILE A 125 7.00 21.49 22.39
C ILE A 125 5.50 21.34 22.59
N LYS A 126 4.73 21.93 21.67
CA LYS A 126 3.32 21.58 21.44
C LYS A 126 3.16 21.07 20.01
N LEU A 127 2.73 19.81 19.86
CA LEU A 127 2.25 19.27 18.60
C LEU A 127 0.74 19.43 18.55
N THR A 128 0.26 20.17 17.54
CA THR A 128 -1.16 20.28 17.19
C THR A 128 -1.40 19.47 15.93
N ALA A 129 -2.41 18.61 15.95
CA ALA A 129 -2.81 17.76 14.84
C ALA A 129 -4.27 18.00 14.42
N GLN A 130 -4.57 17.74 13.16
CA GLN A 130 -5.92 17.74 12.62
C GLN A 130 -6.03 16.61 11.58
N LEU A 131 -6.81 15.58 11.89
CA LEU A 131 -7.22 14.59 10.90
C LEU A 131 -8.09 15.28 9.83
N LYS A 132 -7.72 15.08 8.57
CA LYS A 132 -8.39 15.60 7.37
C LYS A 132 -8.97 14.44 6.58
N GLY A 133 -10.15 14.63 5.99
CA GLY A 133 -10.87 13.57 5.29
C GLY A 133 -11.60 14.06 4.05
N SER A 134 -11.50 13.31 2.95
CA SER A 134 -12.38 13.43 1.78
C SER A 134 -13.18 12.15 1.59
N PHE A 135 -14.50 12.29 1.56
CA PHE A 135 -15.43 11.15 1.50
C PHE A 135 -15.93 10.87 0.07
N THR A 136 -15.18 11.30 -0.96
CA THR A 136 -15.55 11.11 -2.37
C THR A 136 -14.41 10.51 -3.20
N THR A 137 -13.32 11.24 -3.42
CA THR A 137 -12.18 10.83 -4.26
C THR A 137 -10.87 11.35 -3.67
N LEU A 138 -9.74 10.77 -4.10
CA LEU A 138 -8.39 11.23 -3.70
C LEU A 138 -8.19 12.74 -3.94
N SER A 139 -8.69 13.24 -5.07
CA SER A 139 -8.65 14.65 -5.47
C SER A 139 -9.85 15.48 -4.99
N GLY A 140 -10.67 14.95 -4.08
CA GLY A 140 -11.84 15.64 -3.55
C GLY A 140 -11.49 16.74 -2.55
N SER A 141 -12.50 17.48 -2.09
CA SER A 141 -12.34 18.45 -1.01
C SER A 141 -12.11 17.73 0.32
N TYR A 142 -11.14 18.19 1.12
CA TYR A 142 -10.85 17.65 2.46
C TYR A 142 -11.40 18.57 3.55
N SER A 143 -12.22 18.01 4.43
CA SER A 143 -12.72 18.70 5.62
C SER A 143 -12.02 18.19 6.89
N ASN A 144 -12.25 18.89 8.01
CA ASN A 144 -11.78 18.42 9.32
C ASN A 144 -12.63 17.22 9.77
N VAL A 145 -11.97 16.17 10.24
CA VAL A 145 -12.59 14.98 10.81
C VAL A 145 -12.47 15.07 12.32
N GLY A 146 -13.54 15.53 12.97
CA GLY A 146 -13.46 15.98 14.36
C GLY A 146 -12.74 17.33 14.51
N GLY A 147 -12.54 17.75 15.76
CA GLY A 147 -11.79 18.97 16.09
C GLY A 147 -10.28 18.78 15.92
N SER A 148 -9.53 19.89 15.91
CA SER A 148 -8.08 19.84 16.05
C SER A 148 -7.74 19.53 17.52
N VAL A 149 -6.71 18.72 17.70
CA VAL A 149 -6.26 18.17 18.97
C VAL A 149 -4.78 18.50 19.16
N TYR A 150 -4.29 18.48 20.40
CA TYR A 150 -2.88 18.76 20.68
C TYR A 150 -2.38 18.00 21.89
N HIS A 151 -1.07 17.85 21.96
CA HIS A 151 -0.35 17.47 23.18
C HIS A 151 0.84 18.42 23.38
N THR A 152 1.16 18.69 24.64
CA THR A 152 2.32 19.50 25.04
C THR A 152 3.31 18.58 25.74
N TYR A 153 4.50 18.46 25.17
CA TYR A 153 5.58 17.60 25.62
C TYR A 153 6.51 18.44 26.48
N THR A 154 6.76 18.00 27.71
CA THR A 154 7.58 18.71 28.73
C THR A 154 8.69 17.83 29.31
N SER A 155 8.77 16.58 28.87
CA SER A 155 9.71 15.58 29.33
C SER A 155 10.08 14.59 28.22
N ASN A 156 11.29 14.03 28.27
CA ASN A 156 11.75 13.02 27.30
C ASN A 156 10.80 11.79 27.23
N SER A 157 10.14 11.44 28.33
CA SER A 157 9.25 10.27 28.44
C SER A 157 7.92 10.41 27.69
N GLU A 158 7.56 11.62 27.24
CA GLU A 158 6.35 11.85 26.44
C GLU A 158 6.62 11.66 24.94
N TYR A 159 7.87 11.74 24.50
CA TYR A 159 8.25 11.51 23.11
C TYR A 159 8.12 10.02 22.73
N GLY A 160 7.59 9.75 21.53
CA GLY A 160 7.27 8.40 21.06
C GLY A 160 6.04 7.75 21.73
N VAL A 161 5.31 8.45 22.62
CA VAL A 161 4.07 7.96 23.21
C VAL A 161 2.88 8.28 22.33
N ASP A 162 2.02 7.29 22.09
CA ASP A 162 0.78 7.48 21.34
C ASP A 162 -0.30 8.17 22.16
N TYR A 163 -0.69 9.37 21.72
CA TYR A 163 -1.88 10.06 22.21
C TYR A 163 -3.04 9.80 21.26
N THR A 164 -4.23 9.50 21.80
CA THR A 164 -5.35 8.95 21.01
C THR A 164 -6.65 9.74 21.15
N TRP A 165 -7.42 9.85 20.06
CA TRP A 165 -8.74 10.47 20.01
C TRP A 165 -9.71 9.65 19.16
N THR A 166 -11.02 9.79 19.41
CA THR A 166 -12.06 9.12 18.61
C THR A 166 -12.76 10.05 17.63
N VAL A 167 -13.14 9.50 16.47
CA VAL A 167 -13.95 10.16 15.44
C VAL A 167 -14.89 9.15 14.77
N PRO A 168 -16.05 9.56 14.20
CA PRO A 168 -16.94 8.64 13.48
C PRO A 168 -16.24 7.96 12.29
N ALA A 169 -16.30 6.62 12.26
CA ALA A 169 -15.69 5.80 11.22
C ALA A 169 -16.42 5.96 9.89
N LYS A 170 -15.67 6.29 8.83
CA LYS A 170 -16.18 6.40 7.46
C LYS A 170 -15.13 5.88 6.49
N THR A 171 -15.61 5.36 5.36
CA THR A 171 -14.73 5.12 4.21
C THR A 171 -14.36 6.48 3.64
N GLY A 172 -13.08 6.73 3.43
CA GLY A 172 -12.57 8.06 3.12
C GLY A 172 -11.08 8.07 2.84
N TYR A 173 -10.67 9.08 2.10
CA TYR A 173 -9.26 9.44 1.94
C TYR A 173 -8.85 10.33 3.10
N TYR A 174 -7.80 9.96 3.81
CA TYR A 174 -7.35 10.65 5.02
C TYR A 174 -5.89 11.08 4.92
N TYR A 175 -5.59 12.20 5.54
CA TYR A 175 -4.22 12.60 5.91
C TYR A 175 -4.30 13.37 7.24
N VAL A 176 -3.17 13.58 7.91
CA VAL A 176 -3.10 14.42 9.12
C VAL A 176 -2.29 15.68 8.82
N ALA A 177 -2.80 16.84 9.21
CA ALA A 177 -2.08 18.10 9.19
C ALA A 177 -1.52 18.42 10.57
N TYR A 178 -0.29 18.91 10.63
CA TYR A 178 0.43 19.19 11.88
C TYR A 178 0.97 20.62 11.94
N THR A 179 1.06 21.12 13.18
CA THR A 179 1.89 22.26 13.54
C THR A 179 2.62 21.94 14.85
N ILE A 180 3.95 22.06 14.83
CA ILE A 180 4.80 22.03 16.02
C ILE A 180 5.12 23.47 16.40
N THR A 181 4.96 23.79 17.68
CA THR A 181 5.56 24.96 18.33
C THR A 181 6.66 24.46 19.25
N ASP A 182 7.88 24.91 19.00
CA ASP A 182 9.05 24.65 19.84
C ASP A 182 9.23 25.85 20.78
N TYR A 183 9.02 25.63 22.07
CA TYR A 183 9.04 26.70 23.07
C TYR A 183 10.47 27.08 23.49
N ASP A 184 11.39 26.12 23.47
CA ASP A 184 12.79 26.35 23.87
C ASP A 184 13.55 27.13 22.79
N ASN A 185 13.22 26.88 21.52
CA ASN A 185 13.76 27.60 20.37
C ASN A 185 12.90 28.80 19.92
N ALA A 186 11.71 28.99 20.49
CA ALA A 186 10.74 30.02 20.09
C ALA A 186 10.39 30.01 18.58
N THR A 187 10.32 28.82 17.98
CA THR A 187 10.09 28.60 16.55
C THR A 187 8.95 27.64 16.29
N SER A 188 8.53 27.49 15.03
CA SER A 188 7.47 26.58 14.65
C SER A 188 7.68 26.01 13.25
N GLY A 189 7.04 24.87 13.00
CA GLY A 189 7.00 24.21 11.71
C GLY A 189 5.66 23.51 11.50
N SER A 190 5.29 23.27 10.25
CA SER A 190 4.05 22.59 9.88
C SER A 190 4.31 21.59 8.77
N GLY A 191 3.47 20.56 8.71
CA GLY A 191 3.55 19.50 7.70
C GLY A 191 2.21 18.80 7.50
N VAL A 192 2.14 17.93 6.50
CA VAL A 192 1.03 17.00 6.29
C VAL A 192 1.58 15.62 5.98
N THR A 193 0.87 14.57 6.38
CA THR A 193 1.18 13.22 5.91
C THR A 193 0.81 13.06 4.44
N THR A 194 1.26 11.95 3.84
CA THR A 194 0.61 11.44 2.62
C THR A 194 -0.85 11.09 2.86
N THR A 195 -1.61 10.98 1.77
CA THR A 195 -3.02 10.60 1.82
C THR A 195 -3.19 9.10 1.58
N ALA A 196 -3.92 8.43 2.47
CA ALA A 196 -4.31 7.03 2.33
C ALA A 196 -5.84 6.88 2.29
N LEU A 197 -6.35 5.94 1.50
CA LEU A 197 -7.77 5.55 1.53
C LEU A 197 -7.97 4.50 2.63
N SER A 198 -8.90 4.74 3.56
CA SER A 198 -9.35 3.78 4.56
C SER A 198 -10.81 3.40 4.34
N ASN A 199 -11.18 2.15 4.64
CA ASN A 199 -12.58 1.73 4.79
C ASN A 199 -13.12 2.07 6.20
N ARG A 200 -14.41 1.80 6.49
CA ARG A 200 -15.02 2.01 7.84
C ARG A 200 -14.47 1.09 8.92
N THR A 201 -13.69 0.05 8.60
CA THR A 201 -13.00 -0.77 9.61
C THR A 201 -11.57 -0.28 9.88
N GLY A 202 -11.14 0.83 9.29
CA GLY A 202 -9.84 1.48 9.53
C GLY A 202 -8.71 0.99 8.63
N HIS A 203 -8.97 0.03 7.74
CA HIS A 203 -7.95 -0.63 6.94
C HIS A 203 -7.61 0.19 5.69
N ALA A 204 -6.32 0.40 5.47
CA ALA A 204 -5.79 1.04 4.28
C ALA A 204 -6.11 0.26 2.98
N TRP A 205 -6.34 0.97 1.87
CA TRP A 205 -6.24 0.41 0.53
C TRP A 205 -4.77 0.41 0.11
N ASN A 206 -4.11 -0.75 0.22
CA ASN A 206 -2.71 -0.96 -0.17
C ASN A 206 -2.56 -1.88 -1.41
N PHE A 207 -3.66 -2.16 -2.12
CA PHE A 207 -3.66 -3.06 -3.27
C PHE A 207 -3.23 -2.36 -4.55
N ASN A 208 -2.27 -2.97 -5.24
CA ASN A 208 -1.89 -2.63 -6.61
C ASN A 208 -1.87 -3.91 -7.44
N PHE A 209 -2.69 -3.98 -8.49
CA PHE A 209 -2.68 -5.09 -9.44
C PHE A 209 -2.94 -4.55 -10.85
N SER A 210 -2.14 -5.00 -11.81
CA SER A 210 -2.32 -4.72 -13.22
C SER A 210 -1.91 -5.93 -14.05
N ASP A 211 -2.82 -6.41 -14.87
CA ASP A 211 -2.54 -7.38 -15.92
C ASP A 211 -2.15 -6.64 -17.20
N SER A 212 -0.88 -6.80 -17.60
CA SER A 212 -0.33 -6.20 -18.82
C SER A 212 -0.89 -6.81 -20.11
N VAL A 213 -1.43 -8.03 -20.07
CA VAL A 213 -1.91 -8.75 -21.26
C VAL A 213 -3.28 -8.23 -21.71
N SER A 214 -4.23 -8.05 -20.78
CA SER A 214 -5.53 -7.45 -21.09
C SER A 214 -5.61 -5.94 -20.84
N GLY A 215 -4.56 -5.33 -20.27
CA GLY A 215 -4.53 -3.91 -19.90
C GLY A 215 -5.46 -3.56 -18.73
N LYS A 216 -5.93 -4.56 -17.97
CA LYS A 216 -6.83 -4.39 -16.83
C LYS A 216 -6.04 -4.13 -15.56
N SER A 217 -6.47 -3.14 -14.78
CA SER A 217 -5.95 -2.89 -13.44
C SER A 217 -7.06 -2.91 -12.39
N LEU A 218 -6.66 -3.08 -11.13
CA LEU A 218 -7.52 -2.90 -9.96
C LEU A 218 -7.35 -1.44 -9.47
N PRO A 219 -8.23 -0.51 -9.86
CA PRO A 219 -8.15 0.87 -9.42
C PRO A 219 -8.48 1.02 -7.93
N MET A 220 -7.81 1.95 -7.27
CA MET A 220 -8.23 2.45 -5.96
C MET A 220 -9.63 3.10 -6.09
N PRO A 221 -10.64 2.64 -5.32
CA PRO A 221 -12.03 3.05 -5.51
C PRO A 221 -12.31 4.42 -4.87
N PRO A 222 -13.32 5.17 -5.35
CA PRO A 222 -13.84 6.32 -4.62
C PRO A 222 -14.47 5.88 -3.28
N ALA A 223 -14.63 6.83 -2.37
CA ALA A 223 -15.15 6.61 -1.01
C ALA A 223 -16.68 6.83 -0.86
N ASN A 224 -17.39 7.17 -1.95
CA ASN A 224 -18.81 7.55 -1.94
C ASN A 224 -19.78 6.58 -2.65
N TYR A 225 -19.36 5.38 -3.07
CA TYR A 225 -20.30 4.41 -3.63
C TYR A 225 -21.44 4.09 -2.65
N ALA A 226 -22.68 4.23 -3.13
CA ALA A 226 -23.87 3.83 -2.39
C ALA A 226 -23.99 2.30 -2.34
N LYS A 227 -24.33 1.76 -1.17
CA LYS A 227 -24.68 0.34 -0.97
C LYS A 227 -26.16 0.13 -1.31
N GLY A 228 -26.49 -1.03 -1.89
CA GLY A 228 -27.89 -1.44 -2.16
C GLY A 228 -28.24 -1.70 -3.62
N ALA A 229 -27.24 -1.83 -4.51
CA ALA A 229 -27.49 -2.29 -5.87
C ALA A 229 -27.83 -3.80 -5.89
N THR A 230 -28.78 -4.18 -6.75
CA THR A 230 -29.51 -5.47 -6.70
C THR A 230 -29.07 -6.48 -7.77
N THR A 231 -27.92 -6.28 -8.41
CA THR A 231 -27.44 -7.18 -9.47
C THR A 231 -26.96 -8.51 -8.88
N THR A 232 -27.59 -9.62 -9.27
CA THR A 232 -27.19 -10.97 -8.87
C THR A 232 -25.95 -11.44 -9.65
N ARG A 233 -25.03 -12.15 -8.99
CA ARG A 233 -23.88 -12.83 -9.63
C ARG A 233 -24.35 -14.16 -10.26
N PRO A 234 -24.19 -14.39 -11.57
CA PRO A 234 -24.49 -15.69 -12.16
C PRO A 234 -23.44 -16.72 -11.72
N SER A 235 -23.84 -17.99 -11.58
CA SER A 235 -22.98 -19.06 -11.08
C SER A 235 -21.76 -19.33 -11.98
N ASN A 236 -21.95 -19.21 -13.30
CA ASN A 236 -20.92 -19.41 -14.33
C ASN A 236 -20.12 -18.14 -14.67
N LEU A 237 -20.13 -17.10 -13.82
CA LEU A 237 -19.43 -15.83 -14.10
C LEU A 237 -17.92 -16.04 -14.33
N ALA A 238 -17.29 -16.88 -13.53
CA ALA A 238 -15.86 -17.15 -13.62
C ALA A 238 -15.50 -17.88 -14.93
N ASP A 239 -16.27 -18.91 -15.31
CA ASP A 239 -16.11 -19.60 -16.59
C ASP A 239 -16.25 -18.65 -17.78
N THR A 240 -17.29 -17.81 -17.74
CA THR A 240 -17.54 -16.79 -18.75
C THR A 240 -16.35 -15.84 -18.86
N TYR A 241 -15.84 -15.33 -17.74
CA TYR A 241 -14.66 -14.47 -17.71
C TYR A 241 -13.41 -15.14 -18.28
N TYR A 242 -13.08 -16.35 -17.83
CA TYR A 242 -11.88 -17.06 -18.28
C TYR A 242 -11.93 -17.35 -19.79
N ASN A 243 -13.08 -17.78 -20.31
CA ASN A 243 -13.24 -18.02 -21.74
C ASN A 243 -13.14 -16.73 -22.57
N THR A 244 -13.76 -15.64 -22.11
CA THR A 244 -13.65 -14.31 -22.75
C THR A 244 -12.22 -13.77 -22.69
N TYR A 245 -11.52 -13.98 -21.59
CA TYR A 245 -10.13 -13.57 -21.43
C TYR A 245 -9.22 -14.28 -22.43
N THR A 246 -9.30 -15.62 -22.52
CA THR A 246 -8.53 -16.41 -23.49
C THR A 246 -8.84 -16.00 -24.93
N ALA A 247 -10.11 -15.77 -25.27
CA ALA A 247 -10.51 -15.33 -26.61
C ALA A 247 -9.96 -13.94 -26.99
N ASN A 248 -9.87 -13.02 -26.03
CA ASN A 248 -9.39 -11.65 -26.26
C ASN A 248 -7.86 -11.53 -26.27
N THR A 249 -7.14 -12.43 -25.59
CA THR A 249 -5.69 -12.30 -25.33
C THR A 249 -4.83 -13.42 -25.93
N GLY A 250 -5.43 -14.57 -26.25
CA GLY A 250 -4.71 -15.81 -26.56
C GLY A 250 -4.11 -16.53 -25.34
N VAL A 251 -4.24 -15.98 -24.12
CA VAL A 251 -3.64 -16.53 -22.89
C VAL A 251 -4.68 -17.25 -22.04
N THR A 252 -4.37 -18.48 -21.62
CA THR A 252 -5.21 -19.25 -20.67
C THR A 252 -4.72 -19.05 -19.24
N LEU A 253 -5.58 -18.49 -18.38
CA LEU A 253 -5.23 -18.26 -16.96
C LEU A 253 -5.32 -19.56 -16.14
N ASN A 254 -4.33 -19.77 -15.27
CA ASN A 254 -4.33 -20.91 -14.34
C ASN A 254 -5.33 -20.70 -13.20
N ARG A 255 -6.48 -21.37 -13.30
CA ARG A 255 -7.60 -21.30 -12.33
C ARG A 255 -7.27 -21.80 -10.92
N SER A 256 -6.14 -22.49 -10.72
CA SER A 256 -5.69 -22.85 -9.37
C SER A 256 -5.12 -21.64 -8.62
N LEU A 257 -4.52 -20.68 -9.33
CA LEU A 257 -3.81 -19.51 -8.77
C LEU A 257 -4.67 -18.24 -8.70
N TYR A 258 -5.67 -18.13 -9.58
CA TYR A 258 -6.48 -16.92 -9.77
C TYR A 258 -7.95 -17.13 -9.42
N ASP A 259 -8.60 -16.07 -8.93
CA ASP A 259 -10.05 -15.94 -8.79
C ASP A 259 -10.56 -14.66 -9.49
N VAL A 260 -11.83 -14.68 -9.92
CA VAL A 260 -12.45 -13.59 -10.69
C VAL A 260 -13.20 -12.64 -9.75
N HIS A 261 -12.66 -11.43 -9.62
CA HIS A 261 -13.19 -10.33 -8.81
C HIS A 261 -13.94 -9.29 -9.67
N HIS A 262 -14.88 -8.58 -9.04
CA HIS A 262 -15.53 -7.40 -9.64
C HIS A 262 -14.74 -6.13 -9.27
N ILE A 263 -14.24 -5.37 -10.25
CA ILE A 263 -13.49 -4.11 -10.04
C ILE A 263 -14.27 -3.15 -9.13
N ARG A 264 -15.53 -2.89 -9.48
CA ARG A 264 -16.54 -2.34 -8.57
C ARG A 264 -17.48 -3.46 -8.16
N PRO A 265 -17.63 -3.80 -6.86
CA PRO A 265 -18.52 -4.89 -6.45
C PRO A 265 -20.00 -4.63 -6.75
N LEU A 266 -20.76 -5.70 -6.95
CA LEU A 266 -22.19 -5.64 -7.29
C LEU A 266 -23.01 -4.87 -6.24
N ALA A 267 -22.75 -5.11 -4.94
CA ALA A 267 -23.44 -4.44 -3.83
C ALA A 267 -23.31 -2.90 -3.85
N TYR A 268 -22.25 -2.39 -4.50
CA TYR A 268 -21.91 -0.97 -4.63
C TYR A 268 -22.20 -0.40 -6.03
N GLY A 269 -22.96 -1.11 -6.87
CA GLY A 269 -23.37 -0.66 -8.21
C GLY A 269 -22.45 -1.09 -9.35
N GLY A 270 -21.65 -2.14 -9.14
CA GLY A 270 -20.95 -2.85 -10.22
C GLY A 270 -21.88 -3.69 -11.09
N SER A 271 -21.36 -4.19 -12.21
CA SER A 271 -22.07 -5.10 -13.13
C SER A 271 -21.26 -6.37 -13.39
N ASN A 272 -21.92 -7.39 -13.97
CA ASN A 272 -21.27 -8.63 -14.41
C ASN A 272 -20.56 -8.52 -15.78
N ALA A 273 -20.45 -7.32 -16.36
CA ALA A 273 -19.81 -7.13 -17.65
C ALA A 273 -18.29 -7.37 -17.56
N TYR A 274 -17.69 -7.96 -18.60
CA TYR A 274 -16.25 -8.25 -18.65
C TYR A 274 -15.37 -7.01 -18.35
N SER A 275 -15.82 -5.81 -18.73
CA SER A 275 -15.14 -4.54 -18.38
C SER A 275 -14.98 -4.32 -16.88
N ASN A 276 -15.97 -4.72 -16.06
CA ASN A 276 -15.97 -4.62 -14.60
C ASN A 276 -15.40 -5.87 -13.89
N LEU A 277 -14.83 -6.84 -14.63
CA LEU A 277 -14.22 -8.05 -14.06
C LEU A 277 -12.70 -8.02 -14.21
N ILE A 278 -12.01 -8.59 -13.25
CA ILE A 278 -10.56 -8.78 -13.26
C ILE A 278 -10.21 -10.09 -12.53
N HIS A 279 -9.19 -10.80 -13.00
CA HIS A 279 -8.61 -11.90 -12.22
C HIS A 279 -7.63 -11.33 -11.20
N LEU A 280 -7.60 -11.87 -9.99
CA LEU A 280 -6.63 -11.52 -8.95
C LEU A 280 -6.00 -12.82 -8.42
N PRO A 281 -4.71 -12.82 -8.02
CA PRO A 281 -4.13 -13.91 -7.25
C PRO A 281 -5.00 -14.17 -6.01
N LYS A 282 -5.18 -15.44 -5.60
CA LYS A 282 -6.15 -15.78 -4.54
C LYS A 282 -5.92 -15.09 -3.19
N ALA A 283 -4.66 -14.80 -2.85
CA ALA A 283 -4.31 -13.99 -1.68
C ALA A 283 -4.86 -12.56 -1.82
N THR A 284 -4.50 -11.86 -2.90
CA THR A 284 -4.99 -10.50 -3.23
C THR A 284 -6.52 -10.46 -3.33
N HIS A 285 -7.15 -11.45 -3.96
CA HIS A 285 -8.61 -11.57 -4.05
C HIS A 285 -9.26 -11.58 -2.66
N THR A 286 -8.70 -12.37 -1.74
CA THR A 286 -9.19 -12.49 -0.37
C THR A 286 -9.06 -11.16 0.38
N GLN A 287 -7.89 -10.52 0.32
CA GLN A 287 -7.65 -9.24 1.00
C GLN A 287 -8.54 -8.11 0.45
N VAL A 288 -8.67 -7.99 -0.88
CA VAL A 288 -9.55 -7.00 -1.53
C VAL A 288 -11.02 -7.25 -1.15
N THR A 289 -11.46 -8.51 -1.11
CA THR A 289 -12.82 -8.87 -0.65
C THR A 289 -13.05 -8.45 0.80
N SER A 290 -12.09 -8.73 1.70
CA SER A 290 -12.14 -8.31 3.11
C SER A 290 -12.15 -6.79 3.27
N TRP A 291 -11.41 -6.05 2.44
CA TRP A 291 -11.43 -4.58 2.47
C TRP A 291 -12.82 -4.03 2.07
N TRP A 292 -13.44 -4.60 1.03
CA TRP A 292 -14.80 -4.24 0.60
C TRP A 292 -15.91 -4.59 1.61
N ALA A 293 -15.65 -5.54 2.53
CA ALA A 293 -16.56 -5.83 3.64
C ALA A 293 -16.72 -4.63 4.58
N GLY A 294 -15.62 -3.91 4.84
CA GLY A 294 -15.60 -2.71 5.69
C GLY A 294 -16.04 -1.42 4.99
N TYR A 295 -16.39 -1.45 3.70
CA TYR A 295 -16.65 -0.26 2.88
C TYR A 295 -17.97 0.46 3.19
#